data_AF-A0A950EAU8-F1
#
_entry.id   AF-A0A950EAU8-F1
#
_cell.length_a   1.000
_cell.length_b   1.000
_cell.length_c   1.000
_cell.angle_alpha   90.00
_cell.angle_beta   90.00
_cell.angle_gamma   90.00
#
_symmetry.space_group_name_H-M   'P 1'
#
loop_
_entity.id
_entity.type
_entity.pdbx_description
1 polymer ?
#
loop_
_entity_poly.entity_id
_entity_poly.type
_entity_poly.pdbx_seq_one_letter_code
_entity_poly.pdbx_strand_id
1 'polypeptide(L)'
;MSHLIQTRSEIAESDTWDLTKLYQSEKDYQQDLEGLKQEYPRYASFKGRVGQSAGDLHEVLEFEKSIDQLAEKLGHYVSLKAAE
;
A
#
# COMPACT_ATOMS: atom_id res chain seq x y z
N MET A 1 -30.61 -19.35 25.11
CA MET A 1 -30.22 -19.80 23.76
C MET A 1 -28.80 -19.33 23.53
N SER A 2 -27.87 -20.23 23.25
CA SER A 2 -26.50 -19.88 22.85
C SER A 2 -26.55 -19.26 21.45
N HIS A 3 -26.09 -18.02 21.32
CA HIS A 3 -25.82 -17.44 20.01
C HIS A 3 -24.49 -17.99 19.51
N LEU A 4 -24.48 -18.57 18.31
CA LEU A 4 -23.26 -19.02 17.65
C LEU A 4 -22.52 -17.79 17.13
N ILE A 5 -21.25 -17.66 17.50
CA ILE A 5 -20.37 -16.61 16.98
C ILE A 5 -19.83 -17.12 15.64
N GLN A 6 -20.12 -16.41 14.56
CA GLN A 6 -19.65 -16.75 13.22
C GLN A 6 -18.15 -16.52 13.09
N THR A 7 -17.47 -17.38 12.33
CA THR A 7 -16.10 -17.18 11.89
C THR A 7 -16.05 -16.20 10.72
N ARG A 8 -14.87 -15.60 10.46
CA ARG A 8 -14.68 -14.65 9.35
C ARG A 8 -15.12 -15.23 8.00
N SER A 9 -14.83 -16.50 7.75
CA SER A 9 -15.20 -17.20 6.50
C SER A 9 -16.71 -17.45 6.34
N GLU A 10 -17.49 -17.28 7.40
CA GLU A 10 -18.95 -17.48 7.40
C GLU A 10 -19.72 -16.15 7.23
N ILE A 11 -19.04 -15.00 7.30
CA ILE A 11 -19.63 -13.68 7.09
C ILE A 11 -19.94 -13.48 5.59
N ALA A 12 -21.11 -12.95 5.29
CA ALA A 12 -21.49 -12.64 3.91
C ALA A 12 -20.60 -11.54 3.33
N GLU A 13 -20.19 -11.67 2.05
CA GLU A 13 -19.36 -10.67 1.36
C GLU A 13 -19.98 -9.26 1.37
N SER A 14 -21.31 -9.15 1.40
CA SER A 14 -22.00 -7.85 1.48
C SER A 14 -21.72 -7.09 2.79
N ASP A 15 -21.31 -7.79 3.83
CA ASP A 15 -21.00 -7.25 5.15
C ASP A 15 -19.48 -7.00 5.32
N THR A 16 -18.71 -7.08 4.22
CA THR A 16 -17.25 -6.89 4.20
C THR A 16 -16.86 -5.64 3.41
N TRP A 17 -15.61 -5.20 3.55
CA TRP A 17 -15.11 -4.12 2.69
C TRP A 17 -14.99 -4.61 1.24
N ASP A 18 -15.37 -3.76 0.28
CA ASP A 18 -15.07 -4.01 -1.13
C ASP A 18 -13.61 -3.60 -1.43
N LEU A 19 -12.69 -4.55 -1.25
CA LEU A 19 -11.26 -4.35 -1.45
C LEU A 19 -10.86 -4.27 -2.93
N THR A 20 -11.76 -4.60 -3.87
CA THR A 20 -11.47 -4.56 -5.32
C THR A 20 -11.17 -3.14 -5.80
N LYS A 21 -11.64 -2.13 -5.05
CA LYS A 21 -11.33 -0.71 -5.27
C LYS A 21 -9.87 -0.34 -5.06
N LEU A 22 -9.13 -1.14 -4.28
CA LEU A 22 -7.69 -0.97 -4.07
C LEU A 22 -6.89 -1.97 -4.93
N TYR A 23 -7.27 -3.25 -4.88
CA TYR A 23 -6.61 -4.33 -5.61
C TYR A 23 -7.62 -5.34 -6.13
N GLN A 24 -7.60 -5.64 -7.42
CA GLN A 24 -8.51 -6.62 -8.05
C GLN A 24 -8.24 -8.04 -7.55
N SER A 25 -7.00 -8.34 -7.19
CA SER A 25 -6.60 -9.62 -6.62
C SER A 25 -5.49 -9.47 -5.59
N GLU A 26 -5.35 -10.48 -4.73
CA GLU A 26 -4.20 -10.58 -3.81
C GLU A 26 -2.87 -10.59 -4.57
N LYS A 27 -2.84 -11.14 -5.79
CA LYS A 27 -1.64 -11.14 -6.64
C LYS A 27 -1.21 -9.72 -7.01
N ASP A 28 -2.15 -8.84 -7.34
CA ASP A 28 -1.86 -7.45 -7.67
C ASP A 28 -1.27 -6.70 -6.47
N TYR A 29 -1.81 -6.97 -5.27
CA TYR A 29 -1.27 -6.45 -4.01
C TYR A 29 0.17 -6.93 -3.77
N GLN A 30 0.44 -8.23 -3.92
CA GLN A 30 1.78 -8.79 -3.71
C GLN A 30 2.81 -8.24 -4.71
N GLN A 31 2.38 -7.98 -5.95
CA GLN A 31 3.23 -7.39 -6.98
C GLN A 31 3.63 -5.95 -6.64
N ASP A 32 2.67 -5.12 -6.23
CA ASP A 32 2.93 -3.74 -5.77
C ASP A 32 3.81 -3.73 -4.51
N LEU A 33 3.59 -4.65 -3.58
CA LEU A 33 4.40 -4.77 -2.37
C LEU A 33 5.86 -5.12 -2.70
N GLU A 34 6.09 -6.03 -3.65
CA GLU A 34 7.42 -6.39 -4.10
C GLU A 34 8.07 -5.22 -4.86
N GLY A 35 7.31 -4.52 -5.70
CA GLY A 35 7.77 -3.30 -6.37
C GLY A 35 8.23 -2.23 -5.38
N LEU A 36 7.45 -2.00 -4.32
CA LEU A 36 7.83 -1.07 -3.24
C LEU A 36 9.17 -1.46 -2.60
N LYS A 37 9.37 -2.74 -2.27
CA LYS A 37 10.63 -3.23 -1.66
C LYS A 37 11.84 -3.01 -2.58
N GLN A 38 11.65 -3.12 -3.89
CA GLN A 38 12.71 -2.94 -4.88
C GLN A 38 13.06 -1.48 -5.12
N GLU A 39 12.06 -0.59 -5.12
CA GLU A 39 12.27 0.84 -5.33
C GLU A 39 12.75 1.57 -4.07
N TYR A 40 12.34 1.13 -2.87
CA TYR A 40 12.66 1.81 -1.61
C TYR A 40 14.17 2.08 -1.40
N PRO A 41 15.11 1.17 -1.70
CA PRO A 41 16.55 1.44 -1.60
C PRO A 41 17.05 2.62 -2.44
N ARG A 42 16.33 3.02 -3.50
CA ARG A 42 16.70 4.15 -4.36
C ARG A 42 16.75 5.47 -3.61
N TYR A 43 16.10 5.62 -2.46
CA TYR A 43 16.27 6.78 -1.57
C TYR A 43 17.73 7.10 -1.28
N ALA A 44 18.59 6.08 -1.16
CA ALA A 44 20.01 6.28 -0.88
C ALA A 44 20.73 7.06 -1.99
N SER A 45 20.25 6.99 -3.24
CA SER A 45 20.85 7.68 -4.39
C SER A 45 20.72 9.21 -4.32
N PHE A 46 19.73 9.71 -3.57
CA PHE A 46 19.47 11.15 -3.42
C PHE A 46 20.31 11.81 -2.33
N LYS A 47 21.01 11.04 -1.49
CA LYS A 47 21.83 11.57 -0.40
C LYS A 47 22.88 12.54 -0.94
N GLY A 48 22.87 13.78 -0.44
CA GLY A 48 23.80 14.83 -0.85
C GLY A 48 23.48 15.51 -2.18
N ARG A 49 22.40 15.12 -2.88
CA ARG A 49 21.96 15.75 -4.14
C ARG A 49 20.79 16.71 -3.98
N VAL A 50 19.93 16.51 -2.97
CA VAL A 50 18.68 17.27 -2.75
C VAL A 50 18.84 18.80 -2.84
N GLY A 51 19.98 19.35 -2.39
CA GLY A 51 20.24 20.79 -2.37
C GLY A 51 21.11 21.32 -3.52
N GLN A 52 21.46 20.49 -4.51
CA GLN A 52 22.36 20.89 -5.60
C GLN A 52 21.67 21.80 -6.63
N SER A 53 20.37 21.61 -6.86
CA SER A 53 19.56 22.46 -7.72
C SER A 53 18.05 22.30 -7.43
N ALA A 54 17.23 23.19 -7.99
CA ALA A 54 15.78 23.02 -7.98
C ALA A 54 15.31 21.75 -8.71
N GLY A 55 16.07 21.31 -9.73
CA GLY A 55 15.79 20.07 -10.45
C GLY A 55 16.01 18.83 -9.60
N ASP A 56 17.10 18.81 -8.82
CA ASP A 56 17.38 17.69 -7.90
C ASP A 56 16.31 17.59 -6.80
N LEU A 57 15.89 18.72 -6.24
CA LEU A 57 14.79 18.75 -5.27
C LEU A 57 13.49 18.22 -5.89
N HIS A 58 13.16 18.65 -7.10
CA HIS A 58 11.96 18.19 -7.80
C HIS A 58 12.00 16.66 -8.03
N GLU A 59 13.12 16.10 -8.47
CA GLU A 59 13.26 14.65 -8.66
C GLU A 59 13.03 13.86 -7.36
N VAL A 60 13.58 14.35 -6.25
CA VAL A 60 13.44 13.72 -4.93
C VAL A 60 11.99 13.73 -4.47
N LEU A 61 11.30 14.87 -4.61
CA LEU A 61 9.90 15.02 -4.19
C LEU A 61 8.96 14.18 -5.06
N GLU A 62 9.21 14.09 -6.37
CA GLU A 62 8.40 13.23 -7.23
C GLU A 62 8.59 11.75 -6.91
N PHE A 63 9.83 11.34 -6.61
CA PHE A 63 10.11 9.98 -6.15
C PHE A 63 9.43 9.68 -4.81
N GLU A 64 9.60 10.55 -3.82
CA GLU A 64 9.02 10.37 -2.49
C GLU A 64 7.49 10.29 -2.54
N LYS A 65 6.83 11.23 -3.24
CA LYS A 65 5.39 11.18 -3.48
C LYS A 65 4.94 9.85 -4.08
N SER A 66 5.67 9.32 -5.05
CA SER A 66 5.31 8.04 -5.69
C SER A 66 5.42 6.85 -4.73
N ILE A 67 6.42 6.86 -3.86
CA ILE A 67 6.61 5.83 -2.83
C ILE A 67 5.51 5.93 -1.78
N ASP A 68 5.21 7.14 -1.30
CA ASP A 68 4.20 7.35 -0.27
C ASP A 68 2.80 6.94 -0.76
N GLN A 69 2.42 7.33 -1.98
CA GLN A 69 1.13 6.92 -2.57
C GLN A 69 1.01 5.40 -2.68
N LEU A 70 2.09 4.72 -3.07
CA LEU A 70 2.12 3.25 -3.13
C LEU A 70 2.02 2.62 -1.75
N ALA A 71 2.76 3.14 -0.77
CA ALA A 71 2.75 2.67 0.61
C ALA A 71 1.39 2.88 1.28
N GLU A 72 0.73 4.02 1.06
CA GLU A 72 -0.62 4.31 1.56
C GLU A 72 -1.64 3.32 0.98
N LYS A 73 -1.61 3.08 -0.34
CA LYS A 73 -2.52 2.12 -0.99
C LYS A 73 -2.34 0.71 -0.42
N LEU A 74 -1.10 0.24 -0.27
CA LEU A 74 -0.78 -1.06 0.33
C LEU A 74 -1.25 -1.14 1.78
N GLY A 75 -0.98 -0.09 2.57
CA GLY A 75 -1.35 0.01 3.97
C GLY A 75 -2.87 -0.01 4.18
N HIS A 76 -3.62 0.75 3.37
CA HIS A 76 -5.08 0.75 3.43
C HIS A 76 -5.67 -0.63 3.10
N TYR A 77 -5.15 -1.32 2.10
CA TYR A 77 -5.64 -2.66 1.75
C TYR A 77 -5.51 -3.64 2.92
N VAL A 78 -4.32 -3.73 3.53
CA VAL A 78 -4.12 -4.66 4.66
C VAL A 78 -4.86 -4.23 5.91
N SER A 79 -4.97 -2.93 6.17
CA SER A 79 -5.69 -2.43 7.34
C SER A 79 -7.18 -2.73 7.24
N LEU A 80 -7.80 -2.55 6.08
CA LEU A 80 -9.22 -2.88 5.87
C LEU A 80 -9.43 -4.39 5.93
N LYS A 81 -8.57 -5.17 5.26
CA LYS A 81 -8.62 -6.65 5.28
C LYS A 81 -8.45 -7.24 6.68
N ALA A 82 -7.71 -6.58 7.56
CA ALA A 82 -7.55 -7.02 8.95
C ALA A 82 -8.72 -6.60 9.86
N ALA A 83 -9.53 -5.63 9.44
CA ALA A 83 -10.61 -5.03 10.22
C ALA A 83 -12.02 -5.47 9.78
N GLU A 84 -12.15 -6.23 8.70
CA GLU A 84 -13.39 -6.89 8.28
C GLU A 84 -13.74 -8.13 9.12
#